data_AF-A0A804NUR9-F1
#
_entry.id   AF-A0A804NUR9-F1
#
_cell.length_a   1.000
_cell.length_b   1.000
_cell.length_c   1.000
_cell.angle_alpha   90.00
_cell.angle_beta   90.00
_cell.angle_gamma   90.00
#
_symmetry.space_group_name_H-M   'P 1'
#
loop_
_entity.id
_entity.type
_entity.pdbx_description
1 polymer ?
#
loop_
_entity_poly.entity_id
_entity_poly.type
_entity_poly.pdbx_seq_one_letter_code
_entity_poly.pdbx_strand_id
1 'polypeptide(L)'
;MLAPFTAGWQGNDLHPLIIERSEGSYVYDINGNKYLDSLAGLWCTTLGGSEPRLVKAATEVQSNPPQPRREGLQATISASLKQKNNSNASKF
;
A
#
# COMPACT_ATOMS: atom_id res chain seq x y z
N MET A 1 16.87 3.37 -18.73
CA MET A 1 15.51 3.51 -18.17
C MET A 1 15.24 5.01 -18.01
N LEU A 2 14.08 5.53 -18.40
CA LEU A 2 13.77 6.95 -18.22
C LEU A 2 13.01 7.13 -16.90
N ALA A 3 13.60 7.85 -15.95
CA ALA A 3 12.96 8.17 -14.67
C ALA A 3 11.92 9.29 -14.85
N PRO A 4 10.77 9.25 -14.15
CA PRO A 4 9.74 10.28 -14.25
C PRO A 4 10.29 11.64 -13.83
N PHE A 5 9.92 12.70 -14.57
CA PHE A 5 10.35 14.10 -14.33
C PHE A 5 11.87 14.32 -14.22
N THR A 6 12.69 13.37 -14.68
CA THR A 6 14.16 13.51 -14.75
C THR A 6 14.56 13.86 -16.18
N ALA A 7 15.43 14.86 -16.34
CA ALA A 7 15.83 15.27 -17.67
C ALA A 7 16.58 14.13 -18.39
N GLY A 8 16.24 13.86 -19.65
CA GLY A 8 16.67 12.64 -20.35
C GLY A 8 18.19 12.44 -20.41
N TRP A 9 18.98 13.52 -20.44
CA TRP A 9 20.44 13.44 -20.43
C TRP A 9 21.00 12.97 -19.06
N GLN A 10 20.30 13.23 -17.96
CA GLN A 10 20.68 12.78 -16.61
C GLN A 10 20.37 11.28 -16.42
N GLY A 11 19.56 10.67 -17.29
CA GLY A 11 19.28 9.23 -17.22
C GLY A 11 20.50 8.34 -17.45
N ASN A 12 21.60 8.90 -17.97
CA ASN A 12 22.89 8.23 -18.16
C ASN A 12 23.89 8.55 -17.04
N ASP A 13 23.46 9.16 -15.93
CA ASP A 13 24.32 9.37 -14.78
C ASP A 13 24.88 8.02 -14.29
N LEU A 14 26.20 7.96 -14.11
CA LEU A 14 26.91 6.78 -13.63
C LEU A 14 26.72 6.59 -12.12
N HIS A 15 26.26 7.62 -11.41
CA HIS A 15 26.14 7.64 -9.95
C HIS A 15 24.74 8.09 -9.51
N PRO A 16 23.66 7.36 -9.88
CA PRO A 16 22.33 7.69 -9.41
C PRO A 16 22.25 7.58 -7.88
N LEU A 17 21.50 8.48 -7.24
CA LEU A 17 21.15 8.35 -5.83
C LEU A 17 20.16 7.19 -5.66
N ILE A 18 20.59 6.10 -5.04
CA ILE A 18 19.77 4.92 -4.76
C ILE A 18 19.45 4.89 -3.26
N ILE A 19 18.18 5.06 -2.92
CA ILE A 19 17.68 4.97 -1.54
C ILE A 19 17.39 3.51 -1.19
N GLU A 20 17.97 3.01 -0.10
CA GLU A 20 17.80 1.63 0.39
C GLU A 20 16.63 1.53 1.38
N ARG A 21 16.52 2.48 2.31
CA ARG A 21 15.52 2.45 3.39
C ARG A 21 15.13 3.84 3.86
N SER A 22 14.00 3.93 4.56
CA SER A 22 13.50 5.16 5.19
C SER A 22 13.02 4.89 6.61
N GLU A 23 13.21 5.86 7.50
CA GLU A 23 12.83 5.78 8.91
C GLU A 23 12.48 7.18 9.44
N GLY A 24 11.22 7.38 9.83
CA GLY A 24 10.73 8.71 10.21
C GLY A 24 10.93 9.71 9.08
N SER A 25 11.44 10.90 9.37
CA SER A 25 11.73 11.94 8.36
C SER A 25 13.06 11.77 7.64
N TYR A 26 13.72 10.61 7.73
CA TYR A 26 15.04 10.38 7.15
C TYR A 26 15.05 9.23 6.14
N VAL A 27 15.91 9.36 5.14
CA VAL A 27 16.20 8.32 4.14
C VAL A 27 17.68 7.98 4.14
N TYR A 28 17.99 6.74 3.78
CA TYR A 28 19.36 6.22 3.76
C TYR A 28 19.67 5.66 2.38
N ASP A 29 20.81 6.05 1.81
CA ASP A 29 21.29 5.49 0.54
C ASP A 29 21.99 4.15 0.74
N ILE A 30 22.30 3.47 -0.37
CA ILE A 30 23.06 2.21 -0.38
C ILE A 30 24.50 2.34 0.14
N ASN A 31 25.01 3.56 0.32
CA ASN A 31 26.34 3.83 0.87
C ASN A 31 26.29 4.11 2.38
N GLY A 32 25.10 4.09 3.00
CA GLY A 32 24.89 4.35 4.42
C GLY A 32 24.75 5.83 4.80
N ASN A 33 24.74 6.75 3.83
CA ASN A 33 24.53 8.18 4.07
C ASN A 33 23.08 8.45 4.51
N LYS A 34 22.91 9.30 5.52
CA LYS A 34 21.61 9.71 6.06
C LYS A 34 21.21 11.08 5.54
N TYR A 35 20.02 11.20 4.98
CA TYR A 35 19.46 12.45 4.45
C TYR A 35 18.13 12.78 5.12
N LEU A 36 17.89 14.07 5.37
CA LEU A 36 16.58 14.56 5.77
C LEU A 36 15.65 14.61 4.56
N ASP A 37 14.51 13.94 4.63
CA ASP A 37 13.47 14.00 3.62
C ASP A 37 12.56 15.20 3.87
N SER A 38 12.99 16.37 3.38
CA SER A 38 12.26 17.63 3.53
C SER A 38 11.01 17.73 2.65
N LEU A 39 10.84 16.83 1.68
CA LEU A 39 9.72 16.82 0.74
C LEU A 39 8.68 15.74 1.06
N ALA A 40 8.91 14.93 2.10
CA ALA A 40 8.09 13.77 2.43
C ALA A 40 7.89 12.85 1.19
N GLY A 41 9.02 12.50 0.55
CA GLY A 41 9.14 11.73 -0.68
C GLY A 41 8.75 12.57 -1.89
N LEU A 42 7.45 12.60 -2.17
CA LEU A 42 6.80 13.46 -3.16
C LEU A 42 5.47 13.93 -2.55
N TRP A 43 5.55 14.51 -1.35
CA TRP A 43 4.42 14.98 -0.54
C TRP A 43 3.46 13.86 -0.10
N CYS A 44 3.96 12.63 0.04
CA CYS A 44 3.14 11.43 0.28
C CYS A 44 3.41 10.77 1.64
N THR A 45 4.59 10.97 2.24
CA THR A 45 4.97 10.29 3.49
C THR A 45 4.72 11.15 4.72
N THR A 46 3.46 11.52 4.97
CA THR A 46 3.08 12.40 6.09
C THR A 46 3.48 11.84 7.46
N LEU A 47 3.47 10.51 7.65
CA LEU A 47 3.89 9.84 8.89
C LEU A 47 5.38 9.44 8.88
N GLY A 48 6.12 9.82 7.84
CA GLY A 48 7.50 9.37 7.63
C GLY A 48 7.61 7.96 7.07
N GLY A 49 8.86 7.52 6.88
CA GLY A 49 9.22 6.19 6.42
C GLY A 49 9.03 5.12 7.49
N SER A 50 8.61 3.93 7.06
CA SER A 50 8.51 2.71 7.87
C SER A 50 7.63 2.81 9.12
N GLU A 51 6.53 3.58 9.06
CA GLU A 51 5.57 3.70 10.16
C GLU A 51 4.99 2.30 10.56
N PRO A 52 5.28 1.79 11.78
CA PRO A 52 4.94 0.42 12.16
C PRO A 52 3.46 0.08 12.04
N ARG A 53 2.56 1.05 12.31
CA ARG A 53 1.11 0.83 12.19
C ARG A 53 0.69 0.59 10.74
N LEU A 54 1.28 1.32 9.79
CA LEU A 54 0.99 1.18 8.37
C LEU A 54 1.58 -0.12 7.82
N VAL A 55 2.82 -0.46 8.20
CA VAL A 55 3.47 -1.71 7.82
C VAL A 55 2.66 -2.91 8.30
N LYS A 56 2.20 -2.88 9.57
CA LYS A 56 1.33 -3.92 10.13
C LYS A 56 0.03 -4.06 9.35
N ALA A 57 -0.68 -2.95 9.10
CA ALA A 57 -1.94 -2.97 8.35
C ALA A 57 -1.75 -3.50 6.91
N ALA A 58 -0.68 -3.11 6.23
CA ALA A 58 -0.36 -3.60 4.89
C ALA A 58 -0.05 -5.10 4.89
N THR A 59 0.70 -5.57 5.89
CA THR A 59 1.02 -7.00 6.06
C THR A 59 -0.22 -7.83 6.34
N GLU A 60 -1.12 -7.34 7.19
CA GLU A 60 -2.42 -7.98 7.48
C GLU A 60 -3.27 -8.08 6.21
N VAL A 61 -3.41 -6.99 5.46
CA VAL A 61 -4.15 -6.95 4.18
C VAL A 61 -3.51 -7.88 3.14
N GLN A 62 -2.20 -7.99 3.09
CA GLN A 62 -1.51 -8.90 2.17
C GLN A 62 -1.73 -10.38 2.53
N SER A 63 -1.78 -10.69 3.84
CA SER A 63 -2.07 -12.05 4.33
C SER A 63 -3.54 -12.46 4.19
N ASN A 64 -4.45 -11.48 4.19
CA ASN A 64 -5.88 -11.68 4.03
C ASN A 64 -6.44 -10.64 3.05
N PRO A 65 -6.31 -10.87 1.74
CA PRO A 65 -6.70 -9.89 0.74
C PRO A 65 -8.19 -9.57 0.89
N PRO A 66 -8.58 -8.28 0.91
CA PRO A 66 -9.97 -7.91 1.02
C PRO A 66 -10.72 -8.49 -0.18
N GLN A 67 -11.79 -9.24 0.10
CA GLN A 67 -12.64 -9.77 -0.95
C GLN A 67 -13.18 -8.61 -1.81
N PRO A 68 -13.21 -8.75 -3.15
CA PRO A 68 -13.71 -7.72 -4.02
C PRO A 68 -15.08 -7.25 -3.54
N ARG A 69 -15.23 -5.94 -3.30
CA ARG A 69 -16.43 -5.38 -2.66
C ARG A 69 -17.72 -5.75 -3.41
N ARG A 70 -17.64 -5.97 -4.74
CA ARG A 70 -18.76 -6.43 -5.57
C ARG A 70 -19.16 -7.88 -5.28
N GLU A 71 -18.20 -8.78 -5.09
CA GLU A 71 -18.44 -10.18 -4.78
C GLU A 71 -18.89 -10.36 -3.33
N GLY A 72 -18.26 -9.63 -2.40
CA GLY A 72 -18.67 -9.61 -0.99
C GLY A 72 -20.13 -9.13 -0.80
N LEU A 73 -20.56 -8.12 -1.57
CA LEU A 73 -21.95 -7.65 -1.54
C LEU A 73 -22.90 -8.71 -2.11
N GLN A 74 -22.58 -9.34 -3.24
CA GLN A 74 -23.41 -10.42 -3.81
C GLN A 74 -23.48 -11.64 -2.89
N ALA A 75 -22.37 -12.03 -2.26
CA ALA A 75 -22.32 -13.11 -1.27
C ALA A 75 -23.19 -12.80 -0.04
N THR A 76 -23.13 -11.56 0.47
CA THR A 76 -23.96 -11.12 1.61
C THR A 76 -25.45 -11.10 1.26
N ILE A 77 -25.80 -10.61 0.06
CA ILE A 77 -27.18 -10.60 -0.44
C ILE A 77 -27.69 -12.02 -0.63
N SER A 78 -26.94 -12.88 -1.31
CA SER A 78 -27.34 -14.27 -1.55
C SER A 78 -27.44 -15.09 -0.27
N ALA A 79 -26.56 -14.87 0.71
CA ALA A 79 -26.67 -15.47 2.04
C ALA A 79 -27.94 -15.01 2.77
N SER A 80 -28.25 -13.71 2.73
CA SER A 80 -29.49 -13.16 3.32
C SER A 80 -30.75 -13.70 2.64
N LEU A 81 -30.73 -13.85 1.30
CA LEU A 81 -31.83 -14.44 0.53
C LEU A 81 -32.04 -15.93 0.87
N LYS A 82 -30.95 -16.71 1.01
CA LYS A 82 -31.03 -18.12 1.43
C LYS A 82 -31.61 -18.27 2.84
N GLN A 83 -31.20 -17.43 3.79
CA GLN A 83 -31.77 -17.44 5.15
C GLN A 83 -33.27 -17.16 5.15
N LYS A 84 -33.72 -16.15 4.37
CA LYS A 84 -35.15 -15.81 4.25
C LYS A 84 -35.98 -16.94 3.62
N ASN A 85 -35.43 -17.65 2.63
CA ASN A 85 -36.12 -18.79 2.02
C ASN A 85 -36.22 -19.99 2.97
N ASN A 86 -35.17 -20.30 3.73
CA ASN A 86 -35.20 -21.39 4.72
C ASN A 86 -36.19 -21.13 5.86
N SER A 87 -36.32 -19.89 6.33
CA SER A 87 -37.31 -19.56 7.38
C SER A 87 -38.76 -19.66 6.92
N ASN A 88 -39.00 -19.50 5.61
CA ASN A 88 -40.33 -19.65 5.03
C ASN A 88 -40.68 -21.12 4.77
N ALA A 89 -39.68 -21.95 4.47
CA ALA A 89 -39.87 -23.39 4.29
C ALA A 89 -40.22 -24.09 5.62
N SER A 90 -39.76 -23.58 6.78
CA SER A 90 -40.09 -24.18 8.08
C SER A 90 -41.46 -23.77 8.64
N LYS A 91 -42.26 -22.99 7.90
CA LYS A 91 -43.59 -22.51 8.30
C LYS A 91 -44.75 -23.23 7.58
N PHE A 92 -44.46 -24.28 6.83
CA PHE A 92 -45.42 -25.21 6.22
C PHE A 92 -45.06 -26.64 6.61
#